data_AF-A0A1I5LD08-F1
#
_entry.id   AF-A0A1I5LD08-F1
#
_cell.length_a   1.000
_cell.length_b   1.000
_cell.length_c   1.000
_cell.angle_alpha   90.00
_cell.angle_beta   90.00
_cell.angle_gamma   90.00
#
_symmetry.space_group_name_H-M   'P 1'
#
loop_
_entity.id
_entity.type
_entity.pdbx_description
1 polymer ?
#
loop_
_entity_poly.entity_id
_entity_poly.type
_entity_poly.pdbx_seq_one_letter_code
_entity_poly.pdbx_strand_id
1 'polypeptide(L)'
;MILEVVLSAIFFFLLGFAYVKGYDIVRHHSPEHLPRFYLIMATIRMLLVGTVAALYVFFTENREDTIRFAIIYIIMYIVMMVVTLKLRH
;
A
#
# COMPACT_ATOMS: atom_id res chain seq x y z
N MET A 1 -12.00 -12.22 9.77
CA MET A 1 -12.00 -10.77 10.10
C MET A 1 -10.72 -10.28 10.77
N ILE A 2 -10.38 -10.70 11.99
CA ILE A 2 -9.20 -10.14 12.72
C ILE A 2 -7.88 -10.41 11.97
N LEU A 3 -7.70 -11.62 11.44
CA LEU A 3 -6.49 -12.00 10.69
C LEU A 3 -6.29 -11.13 9.44
N GLU A 4 -7.34 -10.86 8.68
CA GLU A 4 -7.23 -10.08 7.43
C GLU A 4 -6.90 -8.61 7.70
N VAL A 5 -7.44 -8.06 8.79
CA VAL A 5 -7.11 -6.72 9.27
C VAL A 5 -5.64 -6.65 9.65
N VAL A 6 -5.14 -7.62 10.41
CA VAL A 6 -3.74 -7.67 10.84
C VAL A 6 -2.80 -7.83 9.64
N LEU A 7 -3.13 -8.72 8.69
CA LEU A 7 -2.33 -8.92 7.48
C LEU A 7 -2.32 -7.66 6.61
N SER A 8 -3.47 -6.99 6.45
CA SER A 8 -3.57 -5.72 5.72
C SER A 8 -2.76 -4.62 6.41
N ALA A 9 -2.81 -4.55 7.74
CA ALA A 9 -2.02 -3.61 8.52
C ALA A 9 -0.52 -3.80 8.31
N ILE A 10 -0.05 -5.05 8.41
CA ILE A 10 1.36 -5.40 8.18
C ILE A 10 1.76 -5.07 6.74
N PHE A 11 0.92 -5.42 5.76
CA PHE A 11 1.17 -5.15 4.35
C PHE A 11 1.32 -3.64 4.06
N PHE A 12 0.38 -2.82 4.53
CA PHE A 12 0.45 -1.37 4.35
C PHE A 12 1.58 -0.72 5.15
N PHE A 13 1.90 -1.25 6.33
CA PHE A 13 3.05 -0.82 7.11
C PHE A 13 4.36 -1.08 6.38
N LEU A 14 4.56 -2.29 5.84
CA LEU A 14 5.75 -2.64 5.05
C LEU A 14 5.86 -1.79 3.79
N LEU A 15 4.75 -1.54 3.08
CA LEU A 15 4.72 -0.64 1.93
C LEU A 15 5.12 0.79 2.30
N GLY A 16 4.55 1.33 3.37
CA GLY A 16 4.87 2.66 3.87
C GLY A 16 6.33 2.78 4.30
N PHE A 17 6.83 1.79 5.05
CA PHE A 17 8.22 1.75 5.49
C PHE A 17 9.21 1.66 4.31
N ALA A 18 8.92 0.79 3.32
CA ALA A 18 9.72 0.68 2.10
C ALA A 18 9.73 1.99 1.31
N TYR A 19 8.60 2.69 1.23
CA TYR A 19 8.49 4.00 0.59
C TYR A 19 9.34 5.06 1.29
N VAL A 20 9.23 5.19 2.61
CA VAL A 20 10.00 6.18 3.38
C VAL A 20 11.50 5.91 3.26
N LYS A 21 11.93 4.66 3.44
CA LYS A 21 13.34 4.29 3.33
C LYS A 21 13.88 4.49 1.91
N GLY A 22 13.12 4.08 0.89
CA GLY A 22 13.52 4.29 -0.51
C GLY A 22 13.59 5.77 -0.87
N TYR A 23 12.64 6.57 -0.38
CA TYR A 23 12.65 8.02 -0.57
C TYR A 23 13.89 8.67 0.05
N ASP A 24 14.24 8.33 1.29
CA ASP A 24 15.40 8.89 1.98
C ASP A 24 16.71 8.55 1.25
N ILE A 25 16.86 7.29 0.82
CA ILE A 25 18.03 6.83 0.05
C ILE A 25 18.17 7.61 -1.27
N VAL A 26 17.10 7.67 -2.07
CA VAL A 26 17.12 8.33 -3.38
C VAL A 26 17.31 9.83 -3.23
N ARG A 27 16.68 10.46 -2.23
CA ARG A 27 16.85 11.88 -1.94
C ARG A 27 18.30 12.22 -1.58
N HIS A 28 18.95 11.38 -0.78
CA HIS A 28 20.31 11.64 -0.30
C HIS A 28 21.39 11.35 -1.37
N HIS A 29 21.22 10.28 -2.15
CA HIS A 29 22.26 9.83 -3.10
C HIS A 29 22.03 10.30 -4.54
N SER A 30 20.78 10.48 -4.95
CA SER A 30 20.43 10.72 -6.36
C SER A 30 19.10 11.49 -6.50
N PRO A 31 19.03 12.75 -6.01
CA PRO A 31 17.79 13.52 -5.96
C PRO A 31 17.16 13.76 -7.34
N GLU A 32 17.97 13.78 -8.40
CA GLU A 32 17.52 13.88 -9.79
C GLU A 32 16.63 12.70 -10.24
N HIS A 33 16.73 11.54 -9.58
CA HIS A 33 15.94 10.35 -9.87
C HIS A 33 14.65 10.25 -9.02
N LEU A 34 14.37 11.22 -8.15
CA LEU A 34 13.15 11.24 -7.32
C LEU A 34 11.85 11.11 -8.12
N PRO A 35 11.65 11.82 -9.26
CA PRO A 35 10.44 11.66 -10.06
C PRO A 35 10.23 10.22 -10.54
N ARG A 36 11.32 9.56 -10.96
CA ARG A 36 11.30 8.17 -11.43
C ARG A 36 11.01 7.21 -10.29
N PHE A 37 11.59 7.44 -9.11
CA PHE A 37 11.29 6.66 -7.91
C PHE A 37 9.80 6.75 -7.54
N TYR A 38 9.19 7.94 -7.56
CA TYR A 38 7.77 8.10 -7.28
C TYR A 38 6.88 7.32 -8.27
N LEU A 39 7.20 7.37 -9.57
CA LEU A 39 6.47 6.61 -10.58
C LEU A 39 6.58 5.10 -10.35
N ILE A 40 7.81 4.61 -10.15
CA ILE A 40 8.06 3.18 -9.91
C ILE A 40 7.33 2.71 -8.65
N MET A 41 7.43 3.45 -7.55
CA MET A 41 6.75 3.10 -6.30
C MET A 41 5.23 3.17 -6.43
N ALA A 42 4.69 4.14 -7.17
CA ALA A 42 3.27 4.21 -7.46
C ALA A 42 2.80 2.98 -8.25
N THR A 43 3.54 2.57 -9.27
CA THR A 43 3.26 1.36 -10.06
C THR A 43 3.31 0.11 -9.20
N ILE A 44 4.40 -0.10 -8.45
CA ILE A 44 4.57 -1.25 -7.55
C ILE A 44 3.40 -1.31 -6.55
N ARG A 45 3.06 -0.17 -5.94
CA ARG A 45 1.96 -0.08 -5.00
C ARG A 45 0.63 -0.47 -5.63
N MET A 46 0.29 0.07 -6.81
CA MET A 46 -0.95 -0.26 -7.50
C MET A 46 -1.03 -1.75 -7.85
N LEU A 47 0.07 -2.34 -8.31
CA LEU A 47 0.14 -3.77 -8.63
C LEU A 47 -0.03 -4.64 -7.38
N LEU A 48 0.68 -4.35 -6.30
CA LEU A 48 0.60 -5.13 -5.06
C LEU A 48 -0.78 -5.01 -4.41
N VAL A 49 -1.32 -3.79 -4.28
CA VAL A 49 -2.64 -3.53 -3.70
C VAL A 49 -3.73 -4.22 -4.52
N GLY A 50 -3.68 -4.07 -5.85
CA GLY A 50 -4.62 -4.73 -6.75
C GLY A 50 -4.53 -6.25 -6.70
N THR A 51 -3.31 -6.81 -6.63
CA THR A 51 -3.10 -8.25 -6.56
C THR A 51 -3.67 -8.83 -5.27
N VAL A 52 -3.38 -8.23 -4.11
CA VAL A 52 -3.91 -8.71 -2.82
C VAL A 52 -5.44 -8.65 -2.80
N ALA A 53 -6.03 -7.56 -3.29
CA ALA A 53 -7.48 -7.45 -3.42
C ALA A 53 -8.07 -8.52 -4.34
N ALA A 54 -7.47 -8.74 -5.52
CA ALA A 54 -7.92 -9.75 -6.47
C ALA A 54 -7.81 -11.17 -5.92
N LEU A 55 -6.69 -11.49 -5.24
CA LEU A 55 -6.51 -12.79 -4.58
C LEU A 55 -7.58 -13.00 -3.50
N TYR A 56 -7.84 -11.98 -2.67
CA TYR A 56 -8.86 -12.11 -1.63
C TYR A 56 -10.24 -12.39 -2.22
N VAL A 57 -10.63 -11.65 -3.27
CA VAL A 57 -11.91 -11.86 -3.97
C VAL A 57 -11.97 -13.25 -4.62
N PHE A 58 -10.86 -13.72 -5.19
CA PHE A 58 -10.82 -15.02 -5.87
C PHE A 58 -10.91 -16.21 -4.90
N PHE A 59 -10.33 -16.08 -3.70
CA PHE A 59 -10.35 -17.14 -2.69
C PHE A 59 -11.55 -17.08 -1.74
N THR A 60 -12.31 -15.99 -1.73
CA THR A 60 -13.45 -15.82 -0.82
C THR A 60 -14.77 -16.05 -1.55
N GLU A 61 -15.46 -17.13 -1.20
CA GLU A 61 -16.77 -17.43 -1.77
C GLU A 61 -17.89 -16.54 -1.20
N ASN A 62 -17.72 -16.05 0.04
CA ASN A 62 -18.71 -15.20 0.70
C ASN A 62 -18.63 -13.74 0.26
N ARG A 63 -19.70 -13.27 -0.39
CA ARG A 63 -19.83 -11.90 -0.86
C ARG A 63 -19.82 -10.86 0.26
N GLU A 64 -20.43 -11.16 1.42
CA GLU A 64 -20.45 -10.21 2.54
C GLU A 64 -19.06 -9.99 3.13
N ASP A 65 -18.28 -11.07 3.28
CA ASP A 65 -16.90 -11.00 3.78
C ASP A 65 -15.99 -10.26 2.78
N THR A 66 -16.18 -10.51 1.48
CA THR A 66 -15.48 -9.79 0.40
C THR A 66 -15.73 -8.28 0.45
N ILE A 67 -16.98 -7.86 0.61
CA ILE A 67 -17.33 -6.43 0.68
C ILE A 67 -16.73 -5.79 1.94
N ARG A 68 -16.84 -6.45 3.10
CA ARG A 68 -16.28 -5.94 4.35
C ARG A 68 -14.76 -5.80 4.28
N PHE A 69 -14.07 -6.80 3.74
CA PHE A 69 -12.63 -6.72 3.52
C PHE A 69 -12.27 -5.58 2.59
N ALA A 70 -12.94 -5.46 1.43
CA ALA A 70 -12.64 -4.40 0.47
C ALA A 70 -12.77 -2.99 1.08
N ILE A 71 -13.82 -2.75 1.88
CA ILE A 71 -14.01 -1.48 2.58
C ILE A 71 -12.84 -1.19 3.52
N ILE A 72 -12.49 -2.14 4.39
CA ILE A 72 -11.38 -1.97 5.35
C ILE A 72 -10.06 -1.77 4.59
N TYR A 73 -9.80 -2.57 3.57
CA TYR A 73 -8.59 -2.53 2.78
C TYR A 73 -8.40 -1.18 2.07
N ILE A 74 -9.48 -0.62 1.51
CA ILE A 74 -9.49 0.71 0.91
C ILE A 74 -9.25 1.79 1.97
N ILE A 75 -9.89 1.71 3.15
CA ILE A 75 -9.66 2.65 4.25
C ILE A 75 -8.18 2.65 4.65
N MET A 76 -7.57 1.47 4.82
CA MET A 76 -6.16 1.35 5.17
C MET A 76 -5.24 1.91 4.08
N TYR A 77 -5.57 1.69 2.81
CA TYR A 77 -4.86 2.28 1.68
C TYR A 77 -4.90 3.81 1.73
N ILE A 78 -6.08 4.40 1.97
CA ILE A 78 -6.26 5.85 2.08
C ILE A 78 -5.43 6.40 3.26
N VAL A 79 -5.49 5.74 4.42
CA VAL A 79 -4.70 6.14 5.61
C VAL A 79 -3.21 6.14 5.29
N MET A 80 -2.69 5.08 4.66
CA MET A 80 -1.29 5.00 4.25
C MET A 80 -0.93 6.10 3.24
N MET A 81 -1.81 6.41 2.28
CA MET A 81 -1.62 7.50 1.33
C MET A 81 -1.54 8.86 2.04
N VAL A 82 -2.43 9.14 2.99
CA VAL A 82 -2.39 10.39 3.77
C VAL A 82 -1.09 10.50 4.58
N VAL A 83 -0.65 9.41 5.21
CA VAL A 83 0.61 9.38 5.97
C VAL A 83 1.81 9.64 5.07
N THR A 84 1.90 8.93 3.94
CA THR A 84 3.02 9.08 2.99
C THR A 84 3.04 10.45 2.29
N LEU A 85 1.88 11.05 2.04
CA LEU A 85 1.77 12.41 1.52
C LEU A 85 2.17 13.46 2.57
N LYS A 86 1.80 13.27 3.84
CA LYS A 86 2.26 14.16 4.93
C LYS A 86 3.76 14.06 5.16
N LEU A 87 4.38 12.90 4.95
CA LEU A 87 5.85 12.75 4.99
C LEU A 87 6.58 13.46 3.83
N ARG A 88 5.87 13.84 2.76
CA ARG A 88 6.44 14.53 1.59
C ARG A 88 6.55 16.05 1.80
N HIS A 89 5.78 16.64 2.73
CA HIS A 89 5.74 18.08 3.03
C HIS A 89 6.25 18.35 4.44
#